data_AF-A0AAN4R274-F1
#
_entry.id   AF-A0AAN4R274-F1
#
_cell.length_a   1.000
_cell.length_b   1.000
_cell.length_c   1.000
_cell.angle_alpha   90.00
_cell.angle_beta   90.00
_cell.angle_gamma   90.00
#
_symmetry.space_group_name_H-M   'P 1'
#
loop_
_entity.id
_entity.type
_entity.pdbx_description
1 polymer ?
#
loop_
_entity_poly.entity_id
_entity_poly.type
_entity_poly.pdbx_seq_one_letter_code
_entity_poly.pdbx_strand_id
1 'polypeptide(L)'
;MSEHTPYERHDDRLNADVLWDSSYDMPDMKGVEFDRRAERLPGLYPAKVREHVRARLADAGRVGDDQHPYDAAILHVWELYRIEATGHDAHIPGLDAWVSADGLANTIVEGESDLSRVASMAAKAGWPVVRVWMRGEEDPIPYRFLLLRTRA
;
A
#
# COMPACT_ATOMS: atom_id res chain seq x y z
N MET A 1 -25.35 12.10 11.88
CA MET A 1 -24.37 12.88 11.09
C MET A 1 -23.06 12.13 11.22
N SER A 2 -22.42 11.75 10.12
CA SER A 2 -21.18 10.95 10.18
C SER A 2 -20.05 11.82 10.75
N GLU A 3 -19.61 11.53 11.98
CA GLU A 3 -18.41 12.14 12.57
C GLU A 3 -17.18 11.52 11.92
N HIS A 4 -16.85 12.01 10.73
CA HIS A 4 -15.53 11.81 10.15
C HIS A 4 -14.53 12.67 10.93
N THR A 5 -13.41 12.08 11.34
CA THR A 5 -12.27 12.88 11.83
C THR A 5 -11.70 13.73 10.67
N PRO A 6 -10.89 14.77 10.92
CA PRO A 6 -10.39 15.67 9.87
C PRO A 6 -9.57 14.99 8.75
N TYR A 7 -9.11 13.76 9.01
CA TYR A 7 -8.32 12.93 8.10
C TYR A 7 -9.16 11.87 7.39
N GLU A 8 -10.44 11.76 7.77
CA GLU A 8 -11.38 10.81 7.22
C GLU A 8 -12.22 11.43 6.12
N ARG A 9 -12.31 10.72 5.00
CA ARG A 9 -13.23 11.08 3.93
C ARG A 9 -13.88 9.85 3.35
N HIS A 10 -15.12 10.00 2.91
CA HIS A 10 -15.70 9.05 1.99
C HIS A 10 -15.13 9.31 0.59
N ASP A 11 -14.62 8.28 -0.08
CA ASP A 11 -14.15 8.35 -1.47
C ASP A 11 -15.20 7.69 -2.37
N ASP A 12 -16.00 8.50 -3.07
CA ASP A 12 -17.11 8.03 -3.92
C ASP A 12 -16.62 7.10 -5.05
N ARG A 13 -15.37 7.26 -5.50
CA ARG A 13 -14.83 6.40 -6.57
C ARG A 13 -14.52 5.02 -6.04
N LEU A 14 -13.97 4.94 -4.83
CA LEU A 14 -13.64 3.71 -4.14
C LEU A 14 -14.82 3.11 -3.35
N ASN A 15 -15.92 3.85 -3.22
CA ASN A 15 -17.10 3.49 -2.44
C ASN A 15 -16.75 3.04 -1.00
N ALA A 16 -15.84 3.78 -0.37
CA ALA A 16 -15.30 3.42 0.95
C ALA A 16 -14.89 4.65 1.78
N ASP A 17 -14.87 4.48 3.10
CA ASP A 17 -14.32 5.48 4.02
C ASP A 17 -12.81 5.29 4.16
N VAL A 18 -12.06 6.30 3.72
CA VAL A 18 -10.60 6.30 3.70
C VAL A 18 -10.08 7.14 4.86
N LEU A 19 -9.30 6.51 5.75
CA LEU A 19 -8.56 7.15 6.85
C LEU A 19 -7.21 7.70 6.38
N TRP A 20 -6.57 6.98 5.46
CA TRP A 20 -5.28 7.34 4.88
C TRP A 20 -5.16 6.74 3.48
N ASP A 21 -4.66 7.53 2.55
CA ASP A 21 -4.27 7.13 1.22
C ASP A 21 -2.84 7.58 0.92
N SER A 22 -1.97 6.61 0.65
CA SER A 22 -0.54 6.85 0.42
C SER A 22 -0.24 7.72 -0.80
N SER A 23 -1.21 7.91 -1.72
CA SER A 23 -1.04 8.77 -2.90
C SER A 23 -0.99 10.27 -2.57
N TYR A 24 -1.42 10.68 -1.37
CA TYR A 24 -1.31 12.08 -0.94
C TYR A 24 0.05 12.41 -0.31
N ASP A 25 0.76 11.40 0.15
CA ASP A 25 2.05 11.55 0.84
C ASP A 25 3.17 11.10 -0.08
N MET A 26 3.50 11.95 -1.05
CA MET A 26 4.68 11.74 -1.89
C MET A 26 5.89 12.32 -1.15
N PRO A 27 6.79 11.48 -0.61
CA PRO A 27 7.96 11.97 0.08
C PRO A 27 8.89 12.68 -0.91
N ASP A 28 9.41 13.82 -0.50
CA ASP A 28 10.59 14.39 -1.15
C ASP A 28 11.81 13.54 -0.75
N MET A 29 12.65 13.20 -1.73
CA MET A 29 13.80 12.33 -1.53
C MET A 29 14.97 12.81 -2.37
N LYS A 30 16.07 13.13 -1.68
CA LYS A 30 17.36 13.40 -2.34
C LYS A 30 17.77 12.20 -3.17
N GLY A 31 18.28 12.45 -4.38
CA GLY A 31 18.63 11.36 -5.28
C GLY A 31 19.66 10.37 -4.72
N VAL A 32 20.61 10.84 -3.91
CA VAL A 32 21.57 9.99 -3.19
C VAL A 32 20.91 9.05 -2.17
N GLU A 33 19.83 9.49 -1.54
CA GLU A 33 19.08 8.68 -0.58
C GLU A 33 18.22 7.64 -1.30
N PHE A 34 17.62 8.03 -2.43
CA PHE A 34 16.93 7.11 -3.32
C PHE A 34 17.85 5.98 -3.78
N ASP A 35 19.01 6.32 -4.34
CA ASP A 35 19.97 5.31 -4.84
C ASP A 35 20.36 4.32 -3.73
N ARG A 36 20.69 4.83 -2.54
CA ARG A 36 21.07 4.01 -1.38
C ARG A 36 19.98 3.01 -0.98
N ARG A 37 18.72 3.43 -1.01
CA ARG A 37 17.57 2.58 -0.68
C ARG A 37 17.23 1.62 -1.82
N ALA A 38 17.20 2.12 -3.04
CA ALA A 38 16.91 1.38 -4.26
C ALA A 38 17.92 0.25 -4.51
N GLU A 39 19.21 0.46 -4.20
CA GLU A 39 20.24 -0.58 -4.31
C GLU A 39 19.97 -1.76 -3.36
N ARG A 40 19.51 -1.47 -2.14
CA ARG A 40 19.34 -2.47 -1.09
C ARG A 40 18.01 -3.22 -1.19
N LEU A 41 16.96 -2.52 -1.60
CA LEU A 41 15.59 -3.02 -1.55
C LEU A 41 15.38 -4.35 -2.31
N PRO A 42 15.87 -4.55 -3.54
CA PRO A 42 15.67 -5.81 -4.26
C PRO A 42 16.22 -7.04 -3.53
N GLY A 43 17.31 -6.87 -2.77
CA GLY A 43 17.92 -7.93 -1.98
C GLY A 43 17.02 -8.44 -0.85
N LEU A 44 16.04 -7.64 -0.43
CA LEU A 44 15.12 -7.95 0.66
C LEU A 44 13.82 -8.61 0.19
N TYR A 45 13.56 -8.61 -1.13
CA TYR A 45 12.41 -9.28 -1.71
C TYR A 45 12.71 -10.73 -2.14
N PRO A 46 11.68 -11.60 -2.19
CA PRO A 46 11.81 -12.93 -2.75
C PRO A 46 12.31 -12.92 -4.20
N ALA A 47 13.04 -13.97 -4.61
CA ALA A 47 13.69 -14.06 -5.92
C ALA A 47 12.72 -13.80 -7.10
N LYS A 48 11.48 -14.28 -7.00
CA LYS A 48 10.45 -14.10 -8.05
C LYS A 48 10.07 -12.64 -8.32
N VAL A 49 10.27 -11.74 -7.36
CA VAL A 49 9.90 -10.33 -7.44
C VAL A 49 11.12 -9.43 -7.64
N ARG A 50 12.31 -9.89 -7.24
CA ARG A 50 13.57 -9.13 -7.25
C ARG A 50 13.90 -8.49 -8.60
N GLU A 51 13.79 -9.24 -9.69
CA GLU A 51 14.14 -8.72 -11.03
C GLU A 51 13.17 -7.63 -11.49
N HIS A 52 11.87 -7.76 -11.15
CA HIS A 52 10.89 -6.71 -11.41
C HIS A 52 11.23 -5.43 -10.63
N VAL A 53 11.57 -5.53 -9.33
CA VAL A 53 12.00 -4.38 -8.51
C VAL A 53 13.21 -3.71 -9.14
N ARG A 54 14.23 -4.49 -9.53
CA ARG A 54 15.45 -3.95 -10.17
C ARG A 54 15.14 -3.20 -11.45
N ALA A 55 14.36 -3.80 -12.35
CA ALA A 55 14.03 -3.20 -13.63
C ALA A 55 13.30 -1.86 -13.46
N ARG A 56 12.29 -1.81 -12.57
CA ARG A 56 11.51 -0.60 -12.35
C ARG A 56 12.30 0.52 -11.69
N LEU A 57 13.18 0.20 -10.74
CA LEU A 57 14.04 1.19 -10.07
C LEU A 57 15.17 1.70 -10.96
N ALA A 58 15.62 0.90 -11.94
CA ALA A 58 16.61 1.32 -12.92
C ALA A 58 16.07 2.37 -13.91
N ASP A 59 14.74 2.37 -14.15
CA ASP A 59 14.05 3.32 -15.04
C ASP A 59 13.60 4.62 -14.32
N ALA A 60 14.00 4.80 -13.06
CA ALA A 60 13.56 5.92 -12.24
C ALA A 60 14.29 7.24 -12.63
N GLY A 61 13.56 8.36 -12.67
CA GLY A 61 14.04 9.64 -13.19
C GLY A 61 14.42 10.68 -12.12
N ARG A 62 15.29 11.64 -12.46
CA ARG A 62 15.68 12.77 -11.58
C ARG A 62 14.95 14.07 -11.92
N VAL A 63 14.75 14.92 -10.92
CA VAL A 63 14.29 16.33 -11.06
C VAL A 63 15.29 17.22 -10.34
N GLY A 64 16.25 17.79 -11.08
CA GLY A 64 17.40 18.47 -10.48
C GLY A 64 18.27 17.48 -9.70
N ASP A 65 18.61 17.83 -8.46
CA ASP A 65 19.41 16.97 -7.55
C ASP A 65 18.55 15.90 -6.84
N ASP A 66 17.23 15.97 -7.00
CA ASP A 66 16.26 15.14 -6.26
C ASP A 66 15.69 14.03 -7.15
N GLN A 67 15.17 12.97 -6.52
CA GLN A 67 14.45 11.95 -7.25
C GLN A 67 13.08 12.48 -7.68
N HIS A 68 12.59 12.05 -8.84
CA HIS A 68 11.21 12.35 -9.23
C HIS A 68 10.23 11.88 -8.12
N PRO A 69 9.31 12.75 -7.64
CA PRO A 69 8.46 12.44 -6.48
C PRO A 69 7.65 11.15 -6.61
N TYR A 70 7.21 10.81 -7.83
CA TYR A 70 6.51 9.56 -8.09
C TYR A 70 7.38 8.33 -7.81
N ASP A 71 8.65 8.32 -8.24
CA ASP A 71 9.54 7.18 -8.00
C ASP A 71 9.91 7.09 -6.52
N ALA A 72 10.12 8.22 -5.86
CA ALA A 72 10.34 8.28 -4.41
C ALA A 72 9.14 7.71 -3.63
N ALA A 73 7.91 8.03 -4.04
CA ALA A 73 6.69 7.51 -3.45
C ALA A 73 6.53 6.00 -3.67
N ILE A 74 6.78 5.49 -4.88
CA ILE A 74 6.73 4.06 -5.16
C ILE A 74 7.77 3.30 -4.33
N LEU A 75 9.01 3.79 -4.28
CA LEU A 75 10.05 3.20 -3.44
C LEU A 75 9.62 3.15 -1.98
N HIS A 76 9.03 4.23 -1.47
CA HIS A 76 8.54 4.29 -0.10
C HIS A 76 7.40 3.28 0.17
N VAL A 77 6.43 3.16 -0.74
CA VAL A 77 5.35 2.17 -0.64
C VAL A 77 5.92 0.75 -0.60
N TRP A 78 6.95 0.45 -1.39
CA TRP A 78 7.60 -0.86 -1.39
C TRP A 78 8.34 -1.13 -0.08
N GLU A 79 9.07 -0.15 0.44
CA GLU A 79 9.71 -0.27 1.76
C GLU A 79 8.70 -0.60 2.87
N LEU A 80 7.53 0.06 2.86
CA LEU A 80 6.43 -0.21 3.79
C LEU A 80 5.84 -1.60 3.56
N TYR A 81 5.46 -1.94 2.32
CA TYR A 81 4.87 -3.24 2.01
C TYR A 81 5.75 -4.39 2.46
N ARG A 82 7.07 -4.29 2.26
CA ARG A 82 8.04 -5.29 2.73
C ARG A 82 7.95 -5.52 4.24
N ILE A 83 7.79 -4.46 5.04
CA ILE A 83 7.69 -4.56 6.50
C ILE A 83 6.35 -5.23 6.85
N GLU A 84 5.27 -4.73 6.28
CA GLU A 84 3.90 -5.14 6.63
C GLU A 84 3.53 -6.53 6.11
N ALA A 85 4.14 -6.99 5.01
CA ALA A 85 3.89 -8.30 4.40
C ALA A 85 4.50 -9.47 5.20
N THR A 86 5.30 -9.21 6.24
CA THR A 86 5.89 -10.24 7.10
C THR A 86 4.99 -10.66 8.27
N GLY A 87 3.71 -10.27 8.22
CA GLY A 87 2.71 -10.60 9.22
C GLY A 87 2.31 -12.07 9.27
N HIS A 88 1.31 -12.36 10.11
CA HIS A 88 0.73 -13.69 10.26
C HIS A 88 -0.61 -13.79 9.53
N ASP A 89 -0.97 -14.96 9.02
CA ASP A 89 -2.24 -15.16 8.33
C ASP A 89 -3.44 -14.74 9.20
N ALA A 90 -4.37 -14.00 8.58
CA ALA A 90 -5.60 -13.54 9.22
C ALA A 90 -6.80 -14.27 8.63
N HIS A 91 -7.75 -14.67 9.46
CA HIS A 91 -9.01 -15.19 8.96
C HIS A 91 -10.01 -14.05 8.72
N ILE A 92 -10.12 -13.59 7.47
CA ILE A 92 -11.23 -12.75 7.00
C ILE A 92 -11.95 -13.51 5.88
N PRO A 93 -13.16 -14.06 6.11
CA PRO A 93 -13.84 -14.90 5.14
C PRO A 93 -13.96 -14.23 3.78
N GLY A 94 -13.29 -14.79 2.77
CA GLY A 94 -13.34 -14.36 1.37
C GLY A 94 -12.37 -13.24 0.97
N LEU A 95 -11.46 -12.83 1.86
CA LEU A 95 -10.29 -12.01 1.54
C LEU A 95 -9.01 -12.82 1.74
N ASP A 96 -7.99 -12.55 0.93
CA ASP A 96 -6.62 -13.00 1.19
C ASP A 96 -5.97 -12.00 2.16
N ALA A 97 -5.94 -12.34 3.45
CA ALA A 97 -5.66 -11.39 4.51
C ALA A 97 -4.58 -11.87 5.49
N TRP A 98 -3.83 -10.90 6.02
CA TRP A 98 -2.79 -11.12 7.03
C TRP A 98 -2.77 -9.97 8.05
N VAL A 99 -2.26 -10.22 9.26
CA VAL A 99 -2.09 -9.21 10.31
C VAL A 99 -0.61 -8.87 10.43
N SER A 100 -0.26 -7.60 10.20
CA SER A 100 1.09 -7.08 10.38
C SER A 100 1.45 -6.94 11.87
N ALA A 101 2.74 -6.68 12.18
CA ALA A 101 3.22 -6.56 13.55
C ALA A 101 2.59 -5.39 14.34
N ASP A 102 2.05 -4.40 13.65
CA ASP A 102 1.28 -3.29 14.23
C ASP A 102 -0.18 -3.66 14.58
N GLY A 103 -0.59 -4.91 14.31
CA GLY A 103 -1.92 -5.41 14.63
C GLY A 103 -3.00 -5.07 13.61
N LEU A 104 -2.67 -4.43 12.49
CA LEU A 104 -3.64 -4.13 11.44
C LEU A 104 -3.86 -5.33 10.52
N ALA A 105 -5.12 -5.60 10.19
CA ALA A 105 -5.45 -6.51 9.10
C ALA A 105 -5.12 -5.87 7.76
N ASN A 106 -4.54 -6.65 6.87
CA ASN A 106 -4.13 -6.27 5.55
C ASN A 106 -4.83 -7.17 4.53
N THR A 107 -5.07 -6.65 3.33
CA THR A 107 -5.44 -7.45 2.15
C THR A 107 -4.80 -6.82 0.92
N ILE A 108 -4.65 -7.60 -0.14
CA ILE A 108 -4.23 -7.10 -1.46
C ILE A 108 -5.40 -7.13 -2.43
N VAL A 109 -5.49 -6.12 -3.29
CA VAL A 109 -6.47 -6.03 -4.37
C VAL A 109 -5.79 -5.70 -5.69
N GLU A 110 -6.33 -6.24 -6.78
CA GLU A 110 -5.80 -6.09 -8.14
C GLU A 110 -6.74 -5.22 -8.95
N GLY A 111 -6.28 -4.03 -9.37
CA GLY A 111 -7.05 -3.15 -10.26
C GLY A 111 -8.44 -2.74 -9.75
N GLU A 112 -8.76 -2.98 -8.47
CA GLU A 112 -10.11 -2.87 -7.94
C GLU A 112 -10.48 -1.40 -7.71
N SER A 113 -11.60 -0.99 -8.31
CA SER A 113 -12.12 0.37 -8.21
C SER A 113 -13.20 0.52 -7.14
N ASP A 114 -13.80 -0.56 -6.63
CA ASP A 114 -14.80 -0.53 -5.55
C ASP A 114 -14.33 -1.38 -4.36
N LEU A 115 -14.07 -0.73 -3.23
CA LEU A 115 -13.56 -1.37 -2.01
C LEU A 115 -14.66 -1.62 -0.96
N SER A 116 -15.94 -1.38 -1.30
CA SER A 116 -17.07 -1.61 -0.39
C SER A 116 -17.18 -3.07 0.04
N ARG A 117 -16.85 -4.00 -0.87
CA ARG A 117 -16.80 -5.45 -0.57
C ARG A 117 -15.74 -5.73 0.49
N VAL A 118 -14.52 -5.22 0.30
CA VAL A 118 -13.41 -5.38 1.26
C VAL A 118 -13.80 -4.82 2.63
N ALA A 119 -14.31 -3.58 2.66
CA ALA A 119 -14.75 -2.93 3.89
C ALA A 119 -15.87 -3.73 4.59
N SER A 120 -16.86 -4.22 3.85
CA SER A 120 -17.96 -5.03 4.40
C SER A 120 -17.49 -6.37 4.97
N MET A 121 -16.55 -7.04 4.30
CA MET A 121 -16.03 -8.34 4.74
C MET A 121 -15.16 -8.19 6.00
N ALA A 122 -14.31 -7.17 6.02
CA ALA A 122 -13.52 -6.84 7.20
C ALA A 122 -14.42 -6.44 8.39
N ALA A 123 -15.46 -5.63 8.17
CA ALA A 123 -16.43 -5.28 9.20
C ALA A 123 -17.13 -6.51 9.79
N LYS A 124 -17.62 -7.42 8.95
CA LYS A 124 -18.26 -8.68 9.39
C LYS A 124 -17.31 -9.59 10.18
N ALA A 125 -16.02 -9.53 9.87
CA ALA A 125 -14.97 -10.25 10.60
C ALA A 125 -14.50 -9.51 11.87
N GLY A 126 -15.09 -8.36 12.22
CA GLY A 126 -14.79 -7.60 13.43
C GLY A 126 -13.55 -6.70 13.34
N TRP A 127 -13.03 -6.44 12.14
CA TRP A 127 -11.90 -5.56 11.93
C TRP A 127 -12.37 -4.13 11.67
N PRO A 128 -12.22 -3.18 12.60
CA PRO A 128 -12.71 -1.80 12.43
C PRO A 128 -11.91 -0.99 11.40
N VAL A 129 -10.68 -1.44 11.10
CA VAL A 129 -9.78 -0.86 10.12
C VAL A 129 -9.12 -1.99 9.35
N VAL A 130 -8.99 -1.82 8.03
CA VAL A 130 -8.24 -2.74 7.16
C VAL A 130 -7.30 -1.94 6.25
N ARG A 131 -6.05 -2.38 6.15
CA ARG A 131 -5.07 -1.86 5.18
C ARG A 131 -5.25 -2.59 3.85
N VAL A 132 -5.54 -1.84 2.80
CA VAL A 132 -5.71 -2.37 1.45
C VAL A 132 -4.50 -1.98 0.62
N TRP A 133 -3.78 -2.97 0.12
CA TRP A 133 -2.66 -2.78 -0.80
C TRP A 133 -3.16 -2.93 -2.25
N MET A 134 -2.99 -1.90 -3.07
CA MET A 134 -3.41 -1.93 -4.47
C MET A 134 -2.21 -2.29 -5.35
N ARG A 135 -2.36 -3.35 -6.15
CA ARG A 135 -1.39 -3.72 -7.20
C ARG A 135 -2.04 -3.71 -8.58
N GLY A 136 -1.20 -3.58 -9.62
CA GLY A 136 -1.63 -3.87 -10.99
C GLY A 136 -1.86 -5.37 -11.17
N GLU A 137 -2.67 -5.75 -12.16
CA GLU A 137 -2.96 -7.17 -12.46
C GLU A 137 -1.68 -7.97 -12.77
N GLU A 138 -0.74 -7.34 -13.47
CA GLU A 138 0.54 -7.95 -13.85
C GLU A 138 1.70 -7.55 -12.92
N ASP A 139 1.46 -6.66 -11.95
CA ASP A 139 2.49 -6.13 -11.07
C ASP A 139 2.59 -6.94 -9.76
N PRO A 140 3.77 -7.50 -9.43
CA PRO A 140 3.92 -8.33 -8.24
C PRO A 140 3.94 -7.53 -6.92
N ILE A 141 3.96 -6.19 -6.96
CA ILE A 141 4.11 -5.33 -5.78
C ILE A 141 3.08 -4.20 -5.81
N PRO A 142 2.52 -3.82 -4.65
CA PRO A 142 1.61 -2.69 -4.57
C PRO A 142 2.25 -1.36 -4.98
N TYR A 143 1.46 -0.48 -5.59
CA TYR A 143 1.84 0.90 -5.92
C TYR A 143 1.19 1.94 -4.99
N ARG A 144 0.20 1.51 -4.20
CA ARG A 144 -0.58 2.37 -3.28
C ARG A 144 -1.10 1.53 -2.13
N PHE A 145 -1.26 2.13 -0.95
CA PHE A 145 -2.04 1.53 0.11
C PHE A 145 -3.07 2.52 0.66
N LEU A 146 -4.15 1.95 1.20
CA LEU A 146 -5.25 2.66 1.82
C LEU A 146 -5.50 2.09 3.21
N LEU A 147 -5.75 2.94 4.20
CA LEU A 147 -6.37 2.53 5.45
C LEU A 147 -7.87 2.81 5.33
N LEU A 148 -8.67 1.76 5.31
CA LEU A 148 -10.12 1.88 5.24
C LEU A 148 -10.74 1.74 6.63
N ARG A 149 -11.65 2.64 6.96
CA ARG A 149 -12.57 2.44 8.08
C ARG A 149 -13.65 1.47 7.63
N THR A 150 -13.89 0.43 8.42
CA THR A 150 -14.95 -0.51 8.15
C THR A 150 -16.15 -0.10 9.02
N ARG A 151 -17.31 0.09 8.41
CA ARG A 151 -18.55 0.29 9.15
C ARG A 151 -19.22 -1.07 9.31
N ALA A 152 -19.53 -1.42 10.55
CA ALA A 152 -20.43 -2.54 10.85
C ALA A 152 -21.88 -2.18 10.48
#